data_AF-A0A7Y4TDS5-F1
#
_entry.id   AF-A0A7Y4TDS5-F1
#
_cell.length_a   1.000
_cell.length_b   1.000
_cell.length_c   1.000
_cell.angle_alpha   90.00
_cell.angle_beta   90.00
_cell.angle_gamma   90.00
#
_symmetry.space_group_name_H-M   'P 1'
#
loop_
_entity.id
_entity.type
_entity.pdbx_description
1 polymer ?
#
loop_
_entity_poly.entity_id
_entity_poly.type
_entity_poly.pdbx_seq_one_letter_code
_entity_poly.pdbx_strand_id
1 'polypeptide(L)'
;MRQLQVQSRLRIGTRGSKLALAQTGMVIAALARVHGWNQDEAAARTEVVVIKTTGDNVQDRPLADIGGKGLFAKEIEEALIAGTIDCAVHSLKDLPALMPKGLNLACHLEREDPSDAFVSRTAKTLHELPQNAVVGTSSVRRRAMLLNLRPDLNLVEFRGNVDTRLRKLDEGQAQATVLALAGLKRLRLEANATHVFSNDEMLPAVAQGAVGVELRAGDGKTRDLLARANHRATDLAVTFERAFQAALGGSCHTPIAGLATWLGPHTITFKGSVLSRDGLTRHDVTRIETVTTASQAERAGDDAGNELLARAGRAFLDA
;
A
#
# COMPACT_ATOMS: atom_id res chain seq x y z
N MET A 1 -26.34 -10.26 -40.72
CA MET A 1 -26.17 -9.37 -39.56
C MET A 1 -25.71 -10.21 -38.37
N ARG A 2 -24.43 -10.13 -37.99
CA ARG A 2 -23.96 -10.75 -36.74
C ARG A 2 -24.56 -9.93 -35.60
N GLN A 3 -25.41 -10.53 -34.78
CA GLN A 3 -25.79 -9.97 -33.48
C GLN A 3 -24.49 -9.70 -32.72
N LEU A 4 -24.18 -8.43 -32.50
CA LEU A 4 -23.16 -8.01 -31.54
C LEU A 4 -23.63 -8.50 -30.18
N GLN A 5 -23.12 -9.66 -29.74
CA GLN A 5 -23.15 -9.99 -28.32
C GLN A 5 -22.48 -8.84 -27.59
N VAL A 6 -23.27 -8.06 -26.84
CA VAL A 6 -22.73 -7.05 -25.95
C VAL A 6 -21.87 -7.79 -24.94
N GLN A 7 -20.55 -7.74 -25.10
CA GLN A 7 -19.66 -8.21 -24.05
C GLN A 7 -19.97 -7.40 -22.80
N SER A 8 -20.36 -8.07 -21.72
CA SER A 8 -20.52 -7.45 -20.41
C SER A 8 -19.23 -6.69 -20.06
N ARG A 9 -19.34 -5.39 -19.77
CA ARG A 9 -18.21 -4.58 -19.31
C ARG A 9 -17.59 -5.17 -18.05
N LEU A 10 -16.28 -5.05 -17.92
CA LEU A 10 -15.59 -5.32 -16.67
C LEU A 10 -15.87 -4.19 -15.69
N ARG A 11 -16.63 -4.45 -14.63
CA ARG A 11 -16.95 -3.48 -13.58
C ARG A 11 -15.83 -3.44 -12.56
N ILE A 12 -15.12 -2.32 -12.48
CA ILE A 12 -13.93 -2.12 -11.66
C ILE A 12 -14.31 -1.22 -10.48
N GLY A 13 -14.39 -1.82 -9.29
CA GLY A 13 -14.59 -1.11 -8.03
C GLY A 13 -13.37 -0.29 -7.63
N THR A 14 -13.58 0.92 -7.14
CA THR A 14 -12.51 1.78 -6.65
C THR A 14 -13.01 2.83 -5.66
N ARG A 15 -12.12 3.37 -4.83
CA ARG A 15 -12.43 4.55 -3.99
C ARG A 15 -12.53 5.81 -4.84
N GLY A 16 -13.26 6.81 -4.33
CA GLY A 16 -13.48 8.09 -5.02
C GLY A 16 -12.33 9.09 -4.96
N SER A 17 -11.21 8.78 -4.29
CA SER A 17 -10.07 9.71 -4.20
C SER A 17 -9.36 9.86 -5.54
N LYS A 18 -8.74 11.03 -5.78
CA LYS A 18 -7.94 11.27 -7.00
C LYS A 18 -6.87 10.19 -7.23
N LEU A 19 -6.22 9.72 -6.15
CA LEU A 19 -5.20 8.68 -6.23
C LEU A 19 -5.80 7.33 -6.62
N ALA A 20 -6.93 6.94 -6.02
CA ALA A 20 -7.60 5.68 -6.34
C ALA A 20 -8.10 5.65 -7.79
N LEU A 21 -8.67 6.76 -8.27
CA LEU A 21 -9.06 6.91 -9.68
C LEU A 21 -7.85 6.84 -10.62
N ALA A 22 -6.73 7.50 -10.27
CA ALA A 22 -5.49 7.42 -11.04
C ALA A 22 -4.96 5.97 -11.13
N GLN A 23 -4.97 5.23 -10.02
CA GLN A 23 -4.57 3.82 -9.98
C GLN A 23 -5.50 2.93 -10.82
N THR A 24 -6.80 3.22 -10.79
CA THR A 24 -7.79 2.52 -11.63
C THR A 24 -7.51 2.76 -13.10
N GLY A 25 -7.20 4.01 -13.48
CA GLY A 25 -6.75 4.36 -14.82
C GLY A 25 -5.48 3.62 -15.24
N MET A 26 -4.52 3.44 -14.34
CA MET A 26 -3.31 2.64 -14.62
C MET A 26 -3.65 1.18 -14.93
N VAL A 27 -4.60 0.57 -14.19
CA VAL A 27 -5.04 -0.82 -14.44
C VAL A 27 -5.74 -0.93 -15.78
N ILE A 28 -6.64 0.00 -16.12
CA ILE A 28 -7.32 0.04 -17.42
C ILE A 28 -6.30 0.21 -18.56
N ALA A 29 -5.31 1.10 -18.40
CA ALA A 29 -4.26 1.28 -19.39
C ALA A 29 -3.39 0.02 -19.56
N ALA A 30 -3.06 -0.68 -18.46
CA ALA A 30 -2.34 -1.94 -18.51
C ALA A 30 -3.13 -3.02 -19.26
N LEU A 31 -4.43 -3.16 -18.98
CA LEU A 31 -5.34 -4.06 -19.68
C LEU A 31 -5.41 -3.72 -21.18
N ALA A 32 -5.62 -2.44 -21.52
CA ALA A 32 -5.68 -2.00 -22.90
C ALA A 32 -4.40 -2.36 -23.67
N ARG A 33 -3.23 -2.11 -23.07
CA ARG A 33 -1.93 -2.45 -23.66
C ARG A 33 -1.77 -3.94 -23.93
N VAL A 34 -2.08 -4.81 -22.95
CA VAL A 34 -1.80 -6.26 -23.07
C VAL A 34 -2.81 -7.00 -23.96
N HIS A 35 -3.98 -6.41 -24.19
CA HIS A 35 -5.05 -6.93 -25.06
C HIS A 35 -5.20 -6.17 -26.38
N GLY A 36 -4.40 -5.12 -26.62
CA GLY A 36 -4.41 -4.33 -27.85
C GLY A 36 -5.65 -3.45 -28.02
N TRP A 37 -6.29 -3.02 -26.94
CA TRP A 37 -7.45 -2.13 -27.00
C TRP A 37 -7.01 -0.69 -27.26
N ASN A 38 -7.69 -0.02 -28.20
CA ASN A 38 -7.63 1.43 -28.28
C ASN A 38 -8.44 2.10 -27.15
N GLN A 39 -8.43 3.43 -27.09
CA GLN A 39 -9.09 4.18 -26.02
C GLN A 39 -10.62 3.97 -25.99
N ASP A 40 -11.26 3.94 -27.15
CA ASP A 40 -12.71 3.76 -27.26
C ASP A 40 -13.11 2.34 -26.85
N GLU A 41 -12.30 1.34 -27.23
CA GLU A 41 -12.50 -0.04 -26.83
C GLU A 41 -12.31 -0.22 -25.31
N ALA A 42 -11.28 0.39 -24.73
CA ALA A 42 -11.07 0.33 -23.29
C ALA A 42 -12.26 0.95 -22.53
N ALA A 43 -12.76 2.11 -23.00
CA ALA A 43 -13.94 2.75 -22.44
C ALA A 43 -15.22 1.93 -22.65
N ALA A 44 -15.36 1.25 -23.79
CA ALA A 44 -16.52 0.41 -24.08
C ALA A 44 -16.52 -0.90 -23.29
N ARG A 45 -15.33 -1.41 -22.92
CA ARG A 45 -15.11 -2.70 -22.25
C ARG A 45 -15.00 -2.62 -20.73
N THR A 46 -14.78 -1.44 -20.17
CA THR A 46 -14.61 -1.24 -18.73
C THR A 46 -15.65 -0.28 -18.18
N GLU A 47 -15.98 -0.45 -16.90
CA GLU A 47 -16.88 0.45 -16.16
C GLU A 47 -16.25 0.71 -14.79
N VAL A 48 -16.00 1.98 -14.47
CA VAL A 48 -15.45 2.35 -13.16
C VAL A 48 -16.61 2.58 -12.20
N VAL A 49 -16.67 1.77 -11.14
CA VAL A 49 -17.69 1.85 -10.09
C VAL A 49 -17.05 2.46 -8.84
N VAL A 50 -17.36 3.73 -8.58
CA VAL A 50 -16.85 4.44 -7.40
C VAL A 50 -17.65 4.03 -6.17
N ILE A 51 -16.96 3.50 -5.17
CA ILE A 51 -17.53 3.05 -3.89
C ILE A 51 -16.98 3.94 -2.78
N LYS A 52 -17.88 4.49 -1.97
CA LYS A 52 -17.52 5.26 -0.77
C LYS A 52 -17.26 4.28 0.38
N THR A 53 -16.12 4.44 1.04
CA THR A 53 -15.74 3.58 2.18
C THR A 53 -15.91 4.32 3.50
N THR A 54 -16.13 3.59 4.59
CA THR A 54 -16.19 4.20 5.93
C THR A 54 -14.90 4.97 6.26
N GLY A 55 -13.74 4.48 5.81
CA GLY A 55 -12.46 5.17 5.96
C GLY A 55 -12.38 6.53 5.25
N ASP A 56 -13.19 6.76 4.21
CA ASP A 56 -13.27 8.07 3.54
C ASP A 56 -14.10 9.09 4.35
N ASN A 57 -15.16 8.61 5.02
CA ASN A 57 -16.12 9.44 5.73
C ASN A 57 -15.63 9.86 7.12
N VAL A 58 -14.90 8.99 7.83
CA VAL A 58 -14.46 9.25 9.20
C VAL A 58 -13.05 9.84 9.21
N GLN A 59 -12.94 11.15 9.41
CA GLN A 59 -11.65 11.88 9.43
C GLN A 59 -11.35 12.55 10.79
N ASP A 60 -12.26 12.45 11.75
CA ASP A 60 -12.31 13.19 13.02
C ASP A 60 -11.71 12.45 14.23
N ARG A 61 -11.44 11.14 14.13
CA ARG A 61 -10.93 10.29 15.24
C ARG A 61 -9.91 9.26 14.75
N PRO A 62 -8.90 8.81 15.50
CA PRO A 62 -7.86 7.86 15.05
C PRO A 62 -8.40 6.60 14.35
N LEU A 63 -7.69 6.09 13.32
CA LEU A 63 -8.07 4.85 12.60
C LEU A 63 -8.11 3.65 13.55
N ALA A 64 -7.25 3.70 14.56
CA ALA A 64 -7.19 2.77 15.67
C ALA A 64 -8.53 2.62 16.42
N ASP A 65 -9.27 3.72 16.57
CA ASP A 65 -10.44 3.80 17.45
C ASP A 65 -11.76 3.48 16.73
N ILE A 66 -11.73 3.37 15.39
CA ILE A 66 -12.91 3.13 14.55
C ILE A 66 -13.20 1.62 14.41
N GLY A 67 -12.22 0.79 14.75
CA GLY A 67 -12.33 -0.67 14.72
C GLY A 67 -12.18 -1.26 13.31
N GLY A 68 -11.26 -2.22 13.19
CA GLY A 68 -11.25 -3.19 12.10
C GLY A 68 -10.14 -3.03 11.06
N LYS A 69 -9.50 -4.16 10.74
CA LYS A 69 -8.71 -4.34 9.51
C LYS A 69 -9.60 -4.04 8.29
N GLY A 70 -9.10 -3.27 7.32
CA GLY A 70 -9.79 -3.09 6.03
C GLY A 70 -10.80 -1.93 5.94
N LEU A 71 -10.68 -0.86 6.73
CA LEU A 71 -11.58 0.32 6.67
C LEU A 71 -11.71 0.99 5.28
N PHE A 72 -10.74 0.76 4.40
CA PHE A 72 -10.73 1.27 3.02
C PHE A 72 -11.09 0.20 1.98
N ALA A 73 -11.36 -1.03 2.41
CA ALA A 73 -11.60 -2.18 1.55
C ALA A 73 -12.97 -2.83 1.79
N LYS A 74 -13.50 -2.77 3.02
CA LYS A 74 -14.72 -3.49 3.42
C LYS A 74 -15.90 -3.33 2.46
N GLU A 75 -16.32 -2.10 2.15
CA GLU A 75 -17.48 -1.88 1.27
C GLU A 75 -17.21 -2.32 -0.18
N ILE A 76 -15.94 -2.32 -0.60
CA ILE A 76 -15.51 -2.81 -1.90
C ILE A 76 -15.52 -4.34 -1.93
N GLU A 77 -15.03 -4.99 -0.87
CA GLU A 77 -15.05 -6.44 -0.68
C GLU A 77 -16.51 -6.96 -0.63
N GLU A 78 -17.41 -6.25 0.05
CA GLU A 78 -18.85 -6.54 0.05
C GLU A 78 -19.44 -6.47 -1.37
N ALA A 79 -19.07 -5.46 -2.16
CA ALA A 79 -19.49 -5.33 -3.56
C ALA A 79 -18.91 -6.44 -4.46
N LEU A 80 -17.67 -6.87 -4.22
CA LEU A 80 -17.07 -8.03 -4.90
C LEU A 80 -17.85 -9.30 -4.60
N ILE A 81 -18.15 -9.57 -3.32
CA ILE A 81 -18.89 -10.77 -2.89
C ILE A 81 -20.32 -10.74 -3.44
N ALA A 82 -20.98 -9.59 -3.43
CA ALA A 82 -22.32 -9.41 -3.98
C ALA A 82 -22.38 -9.50 -5.51
N GLY A 83 -21.24 -9.48 -6.21
CA GLY A 83 -21.20 -9.51 -7.67
C GLY A 83 -21.64 -8.21 -8.34
N THR A 84 -21.68 -7.10 -7.61
CA THR A 84 -22.02 -5.77 -8.16
C THR A 84 -20.83 -5.14 -8.89
N ILE A 85 -19.61 -5.58 -8.57
CA ILE A 85 -18.37 -5.32 -9.32
C ILE A 85 -17.66 -6.65 -9.63
N ASP A 86 -16.78 -6.66 -10.62
CA ASP A 86 -16.07 -7.86 -11.07
C ASP A 86 -14.66 -7.96 -10.49
N CYS A 87 -13.98 -6.82 -10.37
CA CYS A 87 -12.70 -6.69 -9.68
C CYS A 87 -12.63 -5.34 -8.98
N ALA A 88 -11.62 -5.16 -8.13
CA ALA A 88 -11.38 -3.93 -7.41
C ALA A 88 -9.90 -3.53 -7.41
N VAL A 89 -9.63 -2.22 -7.45
CA VAL A 89 -8.26 -1.68 -7.52
C VAL A 89 -7.86 -1.05 -6.18
N HIS A 90 -6.71 -1.46 -5.66
CA HIS A 90 -6.22 -1.04 -4.35
C HIS A 90 -4.76 -0.58 -4.39
N SER A 91 -4.44 0.36 -3.51
CA SER A 91 -3.08 0.48 -2.98
C SER A 91 -2.83 -0.69 -2.04
N LEU A 92 -1.88 -1.57 -2.35
CA LEU A 92 -1.75 -2.83 -1.62
C LEU A 92 -1.38 -2.68 -0.14
N LYS A 93 -0.65 -1.62 0.21
CA LYS A 93 -0.33 -1.30 1.61
C LYS A 93 -1.55 -0.99 2.48
N ASP A 94 -2.69 -0.67 1.85
CA ASP A 94 -3.93 -0.36 2.55
C ASP A 94 -4.80 -1.61 2.75
N LEU A 95 -4.44 -2.74 2.15
CA LEU A 95 -5.10 -4.02 2.34
C LEU A 95 -4.52 -4.79 3.54
N PRO A 96 -5.36 -5.54 4.28
CA PRO A 96 -4.86 -6.45 5.30
C PRO A 96 -3.94 -7.51 4.69
N ALA A 97 -3.02 -8.06 5.48
CA ALA A 97 -2.12 -9.13 5.04
C ALA A 97 -2.89 -10.43 4.68
N LEU A 98 -3.93 -10.75 5.46
CA LEU A 98 -4.84 -11.85 5.18
C LEU A 98 -6.05 -11.34 4.39
N MET A 99 -6.30 -11.95 3.24
CA MET A 99 -7.48 -11.63 2.42
C MET A 99 -8.75 -12.26 3.01
N PRO A 100 -9.93 -11.63 2.86
CA PRO A 100 -11.19 -12.25 3.23
C PRO A 100 -11.43 -13.56 2.47
N LYS A 101 -12.15 -14.48 3.11
CA LYS A 101 -12.52 -15.76 2.48
C LYS A 101 -13.31 -15.52 1.20
N GLY A 102 -12.89 -16.17 0.11
CA GLY A 102 -13.56 -16.08 -1.19
C GLY A 102 -13.06 -14.95 -2.09
N LEU A 103 -12.14 -14.11 -1.61
CA LEU A 103 -11.47 -13.07 -2.39
C LEU A 103 -9.97 -13.37 -2.52
N ASN A 104 -9.36 -12.90 -3.61
CA ASN A 104 -7.93 -13.01 -3.83
C ASN A 104 -7.37 -11.83 -4.64
N LEU A 105 -6.08 -11.56 -4.45
CA LEU A 105 -5.31 -10.70 -5.35
C LEU A 105 -4.89 -11.51 -6.57
N ALA A 106 -5.15 -10.99 -7.77
CA ALA A 106 -4.90 -11.73 -9.01
C ALA A 106 -3.96 -11.01 -9.99
N CYS A 107 -3.75 -9.72 -9.80
CA CYS A 107 -2.88 -8.94 -10.67
C CYS A 107 -2.24 -7.80 -9.89
N HIS A 108 -0.92 -7.69 -10.04
CA HIS A 108 -0.12 -6.59 -9.54
C HIS A 108 0.46 -5.83 -10.73
N LEU A 109 0.33 -4.51 -10.75
CA LEU A 109 1.06 -3.70 -11.72
C LEU A 109 2.53 -3.62 -11.32
N GLU A 110 3.37 -3.17 -12.24
CA GLU A 110 4.76 -2.83 -11.94
C GLU A 110 4.83 -1.84 -10.77
N ARG A 111 5.70 -2.14 -9.80
CA ARG A 111 5.79 -1.39 -8.55
C ARG A 111 6.44 -0.04 -8.83
N GLU A 112 5.78 1.02 -8.38
CA GLU A 112 6.37 2.35 -8.34
C GLU A 112 7.32 2.46 -7.13
N ASP A 113 8.20 3.46 -7.14
CA ASP A 113 9.12 3.78 -6.06
C ASP A 113 8.46 3.68 -4.66
N PRO A 114 8.88 2.72 -3.83
CA PRO A 114 8.24 2.43 -2.56
C PRO A 114 8.64 3.40 -1.45
N SER A 115 9.58 4.32 -1.68
CA SER A 115 10.14 5.19 -0.65
C SER A 115 9.11 6.16 -0.04
N ASP A 116 9.37 6.57 1.19
CA ASP A 116 8.68 7.68 1.83
C ASP A 116 9.35 9.00 1.45
N ALA A 117 8.54 10.05 1.29
CA ALA A 117 8.95 11.39 0.97
C ALA A 117 8.63 12.33 2.14
N PHE A 118 9.64 13.07 2.58
CA PHE A 118 9.50 14.21 3.47
C PHE A 118 8.93 15.40 2.68
N VAL A 119 7.91 16.03 3.24
CA VAL A 119 7.23 17.19 2.66
C VAL A 119 7.16 18.27 3.74
N SER A 120 7.85 19.37 3.51
CA SER A 120 7.84 20.53 4.42
C SER A 120 7.84 21.83 3.62
N ARG A 121 7.36 22.91 4.25
CA ARG A 121 7.47 24.27 3.73
C ARG A 121 8.58 25.07 4.39
N THR A 122 9.17 24.55 5.46
CA THR A 122 10.11 25.28 6.32
C THR A 122 11.50 24.66 6.38
N ALA A 123 11.67 23.41 5.92
CA ALA A 123 12.93 22.68 5.96
C ALA A 123 13.08 21.77 4.73
N LYS A 124 14.32 21.48 4.30
CA LYS A 124 14.54 20.54 3.18
C LYS A 124 14.51 19.09 3.66
N THR A 125 15.08 18.83 4.83
CA THR A 125 15.21 17.49 5.41
C THR A 125 14.58 17.43 6.82
N LEU A 126 14.40 16.21 7.34
CA LEU A 126 13.91 16.00 8.70
C LEU A 126 14.85 16.63 9.76
N HIS A 127 16.16 16.55 9.53
CA HIS A 127 17.17 17.04 10.47
C HIS A 127 17.25 18.56 10.56
N GLU A 128 16.77 19.26 9.54
CA GLU A 128 16.69 20.73 9.51
C GLU A 128 15.49 21.29 10.27
N LEU A 129 14.54 20.46 10.71
CA LEU A 129 13.43 20.92 11.53
C LEU A 129 13.93 21.37 12.92
N PRO A 130 13.37 22.47 13.47
CA PRO A 130 13.71 22.93 14.81
C PRO A 130 13.37 21.87 15.86
N GLN A 131 13.95 22.02 17.04
CA GLN A 131 13.62 21.14 18.16
C GLN A 131 12.12 21.20 18.47
N ASN A 132 11.53 20.07 18.83
CA ASN A 132 10.10 19.94 19.14
C ASN A 132 9.17 20.29 17.96
N ALA A 133 9.65 20.16 16.71
CA ALA A 133 8.85 20.46 15.53
C ALA A 133 7.60 19.57 15.43
N VAL A 134 6.52 20.15 14.91
CA VAL A 134 5.25 19.45 14.69
C VAL A 134 5.27 18.74 13.33
N VAL A 135 5.16 17.40 13.34
CA VAL A 135 5.12 16.59 12.12
C VAL A 135 3.84 15.78 12.04
N GLY A 136 3.12 15.91 10.92
CA GLY A 136 1.87 15.22 10.67
C GLY A 136 2.06 13.81 10.13
N THR A 137 1.51 12.81 10.83
CA THR A 137 1.34 11.45 10.30
C THR A 137 0.31 10.67 11.13
N SER A 138 -0.55 9.90 10.46
CA SER A 138 -1.43 8.91 11.09
C SER A 138 -0.95 7.46 10.91
N SER A 139 0.25 7.27 10.34
CA SER A 139 0.83 5.93 10.20
C SER A 139 1.62 5.61 11.46
N VAL A 140 1.22 4.55 12.17
CA VAL A 140 1.95 4.05 13.35
C VAL A 140 3.40 3.66 13.02
N ARG A 141 3.64 3.09 11.82
CA ARG A 141 4.98 2.80 11.29
C ARG A 141 5.81 4.08 11.18
N ARG A 142 5.33 5.08 10.43
CA ARG A 142 6.07 6.33 10.25
C ARG A 142 6.26 7.06 11.56
N ARG A 143 5.28 7.00 12.47
CA ARG A 143 5.36 7.60 13.80
C ARG A 143 6.55 7.03 14.58
N ALA A 144 6.62 5.70 14.71
CA ALA A 144 7.71 5.02 15.41
C ALA A 144 9.07 5.29 14.74
N MET A 145 9.15 5.25 13.42
CA MET A 145 10.39 5.52 12.69
C MET A 145 10.87 6.97 12.81
N LEU A 146 9.95 7.94 12.78
CA LEU A 146 10.29 9.35 13.00
C LEU A 146 10.81 9.58 14.42
N LEU A 147 10.18 8.98 15.44
CA LEU A 147 10.66 9.07 16.83
C LEU A 147 11.99 8.35 17.03
N ASN A 148 12.23 7.25 16.32
CA ASN A 148 13.53 6.56 16.33
C ASN A 148 14.65 7.44 15.78
N LEU A 149 14.37 8.24 14.73
CA LEU A 149 15.34 9.18 14.14
C LEU A 149 15.48 10.49 14.95
N ARG A 150 14.37 11.01 15.47
CA ARG A 150 14.27 12.30 16.17
C ARG A 150 13.24 12.19 17.32
N PRO A 151 13.68 11.77 18.52
CA PRO A 151 12.79 11.56 19.67
C PRO A 151 12.06 12.82 20.17
N ASP A 152 12.53 14.01 19.80
CA ASP A 152 11.96 15.29 20.22
C ASP A 152 10.70 15.71 19.42
N LEU A 153 10.36 15.03 18.32
CA LEU A 153 9.28 15.47 17.43
C LEU A 153 7.89 15.41 18.09
N ASN A 154 7.11 16.46 17.87
CA ASN A 154 5.71 16.52 18.24
C ASN A 154 4.84 15.94 17.11
N LEU A 155 4.54 14.65 17.18
CA LEU A 155 3.82 13.95 16.13
C LEU A 155 2.30 14.06 16.30
N VAL A 156 1.61 14.61 15.30
CA VAL A 156 0.15 14.85 15.30
C VAL A 156 -0.58 14.03 14.25
N GLU A 157 -1.84 13.71 14.53
CA GLU A 157 -2.72 13.02 13.58
C GLU A 157 -2.93 13.84 12.31
N PHE A 158 -2.73 13.22 11.15
CA PHE A 158 -2.72 13.91 9.87
C PHE A 158 -3.45 13.11 8.80
N ARG A 159 -4.77 13.22 8.89
CA ARG A 159 -5.76 12.49 8.08
C ARG A 159 -6.21 13.27 6.85
N GLY A 160 -6.77 12.52 5.90
CA GLY A 160 -7.29 13.00 4.62
C GLY A 160 -6.55 12.37 3.43
N ASN A 161 -7.05 12.65 2.23
CA ASN A 161 -6.37 12.31 0.98
C ASN A 161 -5.09 13.15 0.80
N VAL A 162 -4.27 12.82 -0.20
CA VAL A 162 -2.98 13.50 -0.46
C VAL A 162 -3.14 15.02 -0.56
N ASP A 163 -4.13 15.48 -1.34
CA ASP A 163 -4.43 16.89 -1.52
C ASP A 163 -4.91 17.57 -0.23
N THR A 164 -5.74 16.89 0.57
CA THR A 164 -6.16 17.41 1.88
C THR A 164 -4.97 17.60 2.81
N ARG A 165 -4.04 16.63 2.83
CA ARG A 165 -2.84 16.70 3.67
C ARG A 165 -1.88 17.80 3.23
N LEU A 166 -1.68 17.96 1.93
CA LEU A 166 -0.87 19.08 1.40
C LEU A 166 -1.50 20.43 1.77
N ARG A 167 -2.82 20.57 1.63
CA ARG A 167 -3.52 21.80 2.05
C ARG A 167 -3.37 22.06 3.55
N LYS A 168 -3.54 21.05 4.41
CA LYS A 168 -3.34 21.19 5.87
C LYS A 168 -1.91 21.64 6.21
N LEU A 169 -0.92 21.21 5.43
CA LEU A 169 0.47 21.64 5.58
C LEU A 169 0.63 23.12 5.17
N ASP A 170 0.01 23.52 4.07
CA ASP A 170 0.01 24.92 3.59
C ASP A 170 -0.71 25.86 4.57
N GLU A 171 -1.74 25.36 5.26
CA GLU A 171 -2.47 26.05 6.34
C GLU A 171 -1.69 26.10 7.67
N GLY A 172 -0.49 25.51 7.74
CA GLY A 172 0.37 25.56 8.93
C GLY A 172 -0.06 24.63 10.07
N GLN A 173 -0.92 23.63 9.81
CA GLN A 173 -1.34 22.67 10.86
C GLN A 173 -0.21 21.73 11.31
N ALA A 174 0.85 21.61 10.50
CA ALA A 174 2.11 20.95 10.83
C ALA A 174 3.25 21.64 10.06
N GLN A 175 4.50 21.46 10.52
CA GLN A 175 5.68 22.00 9.84
C GLN A 175 6.20 21.04 8.75
N ALA A 176 5.90 19.75 8.90
CA ALA A 176 6.18 18.74 7.88
C ALA A 176 5.15 17.60 7.94
N THR A 177 5.09 16.81 6.87
CA THR A 177 4.39 15.53 6.82
C THR A 177 5.23 14.54 6.05
N VAL A 178 4.91 13.25 6.18
CA VAL A 178 5.52 12.19 5.38
C VAL A 178 4.45 11.55 4.49
N LEU A 179 4.72 11.47 3.18
CA LEU A 179 3.85 10.86 2.17
C LEU A 179 4.58 9.76 1.40
N ALA A 180 3.85 8.85 0.76
CA ALA A 180 4.50 7.86 -0.10
C ALA A 180 4.87 8.52 -1.43
N LEU A 181 6.11 8.35 -1.89
CA LEU A 181 6.58 8.96 -3.13
C LEU A 181 5.75 8.49 -4.34
N ALA A 182 5.43 7.19 -4.40
CA ALA A 182 4.52 6.65 -5.43
C ALA A 182 3.17 7.38 -5.51
N GLY A 183 2.61 7.78 -4.37
CA GLY A 183 1.34 8.52 -4.34
C GLY A 183 1.48 9.93 -4.92
N LEU A 184 2.60 10.60 -4.66
CA LEU A 184 2.91 11.91 -5.23
C LEU A 184 3.14 11.81 -6.74
N LYS A 185 3.98 10.87 -7.20
CA LYS A 185 4.27 10.66 -8.63
C LYS A 185 3.00 10.39 -9.46
N ARG A 186 2.12 9.50 -8.97
CA ARG A 186 0.85 9.17 -9.63
C ARG A 186 -0.09 10.37 -9.80
N LEU A 187 0.03 11.35 -8.90
CA LEU A 187 -0.75 12.58 -8.93
C LEU A 187 0.00 13.76 -9.57
N ARG A 188 1.25 13.54 -10.03
CA ARG A 188 2.15 14.60 -10.53
C ARG A 188 2.42 15.70 -9.50
N LEU A 189 2.60 15.29 -8.25
CA LEU A 189 2.82 16.15 -7.08
C LEU A 189 4.20 15.94 -6.43
N GLU A 190 5.09 15.20 -7.07
CA GLU A 190 6.42 14.85 -6.58
C GLU A 190 7.30 16.07 -6.29
N ALA A 191 7.04 17.22 -6.94
CA ALA A 191 7.71 18.48 -6.64
C ALA A 191 7.47 18.98 -5.19
N ASN A 192 6.47 18.45 -4.47
CA ASN A 192 6.28 18.75 -3.05
C ASN A 192 7.24 17.96 -2.14
N ALA A 193 7.85 16.88 -2.62
CA ALA A 193 8.82 16.13 -1.84
C ALA A 193 10.13 16.94 -1.75
N THR A 194 10.46 17.44 -0.56
CA THR A 194 11.69 18.18 -0.33
C THR A 194 12.87 17.26 -0.08
N HIS A 195 12.60 16.04 0.39
CA HIS A 195 13.59 14.98 0.55
C HIS A 195 12.92 13.61 0.42
N VAL A 196 13.62 12.65 -0.18
CA VAL A 196 13.19 11.24 -0.27
C VAL A 196 14.06 10.45 0.70
N PHE A 197 13.43 9.81 1.67
CA PHE A 197 14.14 9.01 2.66
C PHE A 197 14.80 7.80 2.01
N SER A 198 16.02 7.49 2.42
CA SER A 198 16.62 6.19 2.15
C SER A 198 15.87 5.08 2.90
N ASN A 199 16.02 3.83 2.42
CA ASN A 199 15.42 2.66 3.09
C ASN A 199 16.02 2.37 4.48
N ASP A 200 17.19 2.96 4.80
CA ASP A 200 17.81 2.82 6.12
C ASP A 200 17.22 3.84 7.12
N GLU A 201 16.89 5.05 6.65
CA GLU A 201 16.16 6.06 7.43
C GLU A 201 14.70 5.66 7.65
N MET A 202 14.00 5.28 6.58
CA MET A 202 12.57 4.98 6.64
C MET A 202 12.19 3.82 5.73
N LEU A 203 12.34 2.61 6.25
CA LEU A 203 11.90 1.40 5.57
C LEU A 203 10.38 1.47 5.31
N PRO A 204 9.92 1.20 4.07
CA PRO A 204 8.54 1.47 3.69
C PRO A 204 7.56 0.49 4.30
N ALA A 205 6.27 0.85 4.23
CA ALA A 205 5.21 -0.10 4.55
C ALA A 205 5.25 -1.28 3.57
N VAL A 206 4.88 -2.46 4.06
CA VAL A 206 4.68 -3.66 3.24
C VAL A 206 3.77 -3.32 2.05
N ALA A 207 4.19 -3.75 0.87
CA ALA A 207 3.55 -3.52 -0.41
C ALA A 207 3.38 -2.03 -0.81
N GLN A 208 4.06 -1.09 -0.15
CA GLN A 208 4.03 0.33 -0.57
C GLN A 208 4.55 0.47 -2.01
N GLY A 209 3.89 1.31 -2.80
CA GLY A 209 4.22 1.50 -4.22
C GLY A 209 3.56 0.50 -5.16
N ALA A 210 3.03 -0.63 -4.66
CA ALA A 210 2.33 -1.61 -5.50
C ALA A 210 0.82 -1.28 -5.62
N VAL A 211 0.28 -1.48 -6.82
CA VAL A 211 -1.16 -1.47 -7.11
C VAL A 211 -1.58 -2.91 -7.37
N GLY A 212 -2.64 -3.35 -6.69
CA GLY A 212 -3.18 -4.68 -6.83
C GLY A 212 -4.64 -4.67 -7.25
N VAL A 213 -5.03 -5.75 -7.93
CA VAL A 213 -6.41 -6.01 -8.35
C VAL A 213 -6.93 -7.22 -7.59
N GLU A 214 -7.97 -6.98 -6.79
CA GLU A 214 -8.71 -7.98 -6.04
C GLU A 214 -9.91 -8.48 -6.85
N LEU A 215 -10.25 -9.76 -6.74
CA LEU A 215 -11.47 -10.34 -7.32
C LEU A 215 -11.96 -11.56 -6.52
N ARG A 216 -13.11 -12.11 -6.92
CA ARG A 216 -13.65 -13.35 -6.33
C ARG A 216 -12.82 -14.56 -6.74
N ALA A 217 -12.37 -15.39 -5.80
CA ALA A 217 -11.52 -16.54 -6.07
C ALA A 217 -12.06 -17.51 -7.16
N GLY A 218 -13.39 -17.64 -7.28
CA GLY A 218 -14.05 -18.47 -8.29
C GLY A 218 -14.24 -17.85 -9.68
N ASP A 219 -13.92 -16.56 -9.87
CA ASP A 219 -14.13 -15.85 -11.13
C ASP A 219 -12.97 -16.06 -12.12
N GLY A 220 -12.97 -17.22 -12.78
CA GLY A 220 -11.93 -17.58 -13.74
C GLY A 220 -11.86 -16.64 -14.95
N LYS A 221 -13.01 -16.15 -15.43
CA LYS A 221 -13.07 -15.24 -16.58
C LYS A 221 -12.36 -13.92 -16.29
N THR A 222 -12.64 -13.30 -15.14
CA THR A 222 -12.00 -12.05 -14.74
C THR A 222 -10.51 -12.25 -14.44
N ARG A 223 -10.16 -13.37 -13.79
CA ARG A 223 -8.75 -13.73 -13.54
C ARG A 223 -7.95 -13.87 -14.84
N ASP A 224 -8.47 -14.60 -15.83
CA ASP A 224 -7.77 -14.84 -17.10
C ASP A 224 -7.58 -13.54 -17.89
N LEU A 225 -8.54 -12.62 -17.81
CA LEU A 225 -8.43 -11.28 -18.40
C LEU A 225 -7.30 -10.47 -17.75
N LEU A 226 -7.17 -10.53 -16.42
CA LEU A 226 -6.18 -9.79 -15.64
C LEU A 226 -4.77 -10.40 -15.69
N ALA A 227 -4.66 -11.72 -15.89
CA ALA A 227 -3.40 -12.46 -15.78
C ALA A 227 -2.28 -11.88 -16.66
N ARG A 228 -2.60 -11.39 -17.86
CA ARG A 228 -1.61 -10.81 -18.79
C ARG A 228 -1.08 -9.44 -18.34
N ALA A 229 -1.79 -8.73 -17.47
CA ALA A 229 -1.36 -7.46 -16.92
C ALA A 229 -0.49 -7.61 -15.67
N ASN A 230 -0.40 -8.82 -15.10
CA ASN A 230 0.35 -9.09 -13.88
C ASN A 230 1.86 -8.94 -14.10
N HIS A 231 2.50 -8.12 -13.27
CA HIS A 231 3.94 -7.97 -13.21
C HIS A 231 4.53 -8.94 -12.20
N ARG A 232 5.05 -10.07 -12.70
CA ARG A 232 5.53 -11.20 -11.89
C ARG A 232 6.57 -10.81 -10.84
N ALA A 233 7.49 -9.90 -11.15
CA ALA A 233 8.50 -9.48 -10.18
C ALA A 233 7.87 -8.74 -8.99
N THR A 234 6.88 -7.87 -9.23
CA THR A 234 6.15 -7.21 -8.15
C THR A 234 5.29 -8.19 -7.37
N ASP A 235 4.61 -9.10 -8.07
CA ASP A 235 3.76 -10.13 -7.48
C ASP A 235 4.51 -11.00 -6.45
N LEU A 236 5.68 -11.52 -6.82
CA LEU A 236 6.51 -12.32 -5.92
C LEU A 236 7.09 -11.50 -4.76
N ALA A 237 7.55 -10.27 -5.01
CA ALA A 237 8.08 -9.40 -3.96
C ALA A 237 7.00 -9.03 -2.93
N VAL A 238 5.80 -8.69 -3.38
CA VAL A 238 4.67 -8.38 -2.50
C VAL A 238 4.18 -9.63 -1.77
N THR A 239 4.18 -10.80 -2.41
CA THR A 239 3.84 -12.07 -1.75
C THR A 239 4.77 -12.33 -0.57
N PHE A 240 6.08 -12.14 -0.76
CA PHE A 240 7.07 -12.22 0.32
C PHE A 240 6.74 -11.24 1.46
N GLU A 241 6.60 -9.95 1.13
CA GLU A 241 6.41 -8.90 2.14
C GLU A 241 5.12 -9.11 2.95
N ARG A 242 4.05 -9.57 2.30
CA ARG A 242 2.76 -9.83 2.94
C ARG A 242 2.79 -11.07 3.82
N ALA A 243 3.50 -12.13 3.42
CA ALA A 243 3.72 -13.31 4.25
C ALA A 243 4.50 -12.94 5.53
N PHE A 244 5.57 -12.14 5.39
CA PHE A 244 6.29 -11.55 6.54
C PHE A 244 5.34 -10.78 7.49
N GLN A 245 4.50 -9.90 6.94
CA GLN A 245 3.54 -9.15 7.75
C GLN A 245 2.50 -10.05 8.44
N ALA A 246 2.04 -11.10 7.75
CA ALA A 246 1.07 -12.05 8.27
C ALA A 246 1.64 -12.88 9.43
N ALA A 247 2.88 -13.37 9.29
CA ALA A 247 3.58 -14.16 10.30
C ALA A 247 3.80 -13.38 11.61
N LEU A 248 4.06 -12.07 11.53
CA LEU A 248 4.13 -11.21 12.71
C LEU A 248 2.78 -11.06 13.44
N GLY A 249 1.67 -11.45 12.81
CA GLY A 249 0.33 -11.31 13.40
C GLY A 249 -0.05 -9.86 13.67
N GLY A 250 0.58 -8.92 12.96
CA GLY A 250 0.45 -7.49 13.22
C GLY A 250 -1.01 -7.04 13.29
N SER A 251 -1.31 -6.24 14.30
CA SER A 251 -2.54 -5.47 14.34
C SER A 251 -2.39 -4.21 13.46
N CYS A 252 -3.49 -3.49 13.20
CA CYS A 252 -3.42 -2.17 12.54
C CYS A 252 -2.59 -1.13 13.34
N HIS A 253 -2.13 -1.48 14.54
CA HIS A 253 -1.40 -0.61 15.44
C HIS A 253 0.08 -0.96 15.59
N THR A 254 0.52 -2.13 15.12
CA THR A 254 1.91 -2.57 15.26
C THR A 254 2.78 -1.88 14.20
N PRO A 255 3.84 -1.13 14.58
CA PRO A 255 4.73 -0.45 13.63
C PRO A 255 5.61 -1.42 12.83
N ILE A 256 5.07 -1.95 11.72
CA ILE A 256 5.75 -2.93 10.85
C ILE A 256 6.17 -2.27 9.53
N ALA A 257 7.38 -2.55 9.09
CA ALA A 257 7.93 -2.16 7.80
C ALA A 257 8.57 -3.35 7.08
N GLY A 258 8.57 -3.34 5.75
CA GLY A 258 9.10 -4.45 4.96
C GLY A 258 9.26 -4.10 3.49
N LEU A 259 10.40 -4.48 2.91
CA LEU A 259 10.71 -4.29 1.50
C LEU A 259 11.53 -5.45 0.94
N ALA A 260 10.98 -6.13 -0.05
CA ALA A 260 11.65 -7.08 -0.94
C ALA A 260 12.09 -6.36 -2.22
N THR A 261 13.38 -6.44 -2.52
CA THR A 261 14.00 -5.84 -3.70
C THR A 261 14.70 -6.92 -4.52
N TRP A 262 14.53 -6.90 -5.84
CA TRP A 262 15.20 -7.86 -6.72
C TRP A 262 16.69 -7.53 -6.88
N LEU A 263 17.53 -8.55 -6.72
CA LEU A 263 18.95 -8.56 -7.02
C LEU A 263 19.18 -9.58 -8.16
N GLY A 264 19.01 -9.13 -9.40
CA GLY A 264 19.04 -10.03 -10.57
C GLY A 264 17.73 -10.80 -10.77
N PRO A 265 17.72 -11.86 -11.60
CA PRO A 265 16.48 -12.45 -12.13
C PRO A 265 15.72 -13.34 -11.13
N HIS A 266 16.40 -13.90 -10.14
CA HIS A 266 15.86 -14.94 -9.25
C HIS A 266 16.13 -14.67 -7.78
N THR A 267 16.83 -13.61 -7.42
CA THR A 267 17.21 -13.34 -6.03
C THR A 267 16.51 -12.09 -5.51
N ILE A 268 15.92 -12.20 -4.33
CA ILE A 268 15.34 -11.08 -3.58
C ILE A 268 16.21 -10.81 -2.36
N THR A 269 16.56 -9.54 -2.14
CA THR A 269 17.01 -9.05 -0.84
C THR A 269 15.81 -8.47 -0.10
N PHE A 270 15.53 -8.97 1.09
CA PHE A 270 14.46 -8.49 1.94
C PHE A 270 15.02 -7.79 3.17
N LYS A 271 14.47 -6.62 3.50
CA LYS A 271 14.62 -5.95 4.79
C LYS A 271 13.26 -5.87 5.46
N GLY A 272 13.17 -6.27 6.72
CA GLY A 272 11.97 -6.17 7.56
C GLY A 272 12.30 -5.52 8.89
N SER A 273 11.34 -4.79 9.46
CA SER A 273 11.52 -4.10 10.74
C SER A 273 10.23 -4.05 11.55
N VAL A 274 10.36 -4.14 12.87
CA VAL A 274 9.30 -3.84 13.82
C VAL A 274 9.82 -2.94 14.94
N LEU A 275 9.05 -1.92 15.29
CA LEU A 275 9.42 -0.92 16.28
C LEU A 275 8.38 -0.81 17.39
N SER A 276 8.80 -0.40 18.58
CA SER A 276 7.91 0.06 19.63
C SER A 276 7.24 1.36 19.19
N ARG A 277 6.05 1.67 19.72
CA ARG A 277 5.28 2.85 19.30
C ARG A 277 5.99 4.18 19.57
N ASP A 278 6.82 4.22 20.60
CA ASP A 278 7.67 5.35 20.97
C ASP A 278 8.97 5.42 20.14
N GLY A 279 9.24 4.42 19.29
CA GLY A 279 10.43 4.36 18.45
C GLY A 279 11.73 4.04 19.20
N LEU A 280 11.69 3.75 20.50
CA LEU A 280 12.90 3.51 21.30
C LEU A 280 13.53 2.13 21.05
N THR A 281 12.70 1.15 20.73
CA THR A 281 13.14 -0.22 20.47
C THR A 281 12.82 -0.60 19.03
N ARG A 282 13.79 -1.20 18.36
CA ARG A 282 13.69 -1.62 16.96
C ARG A 282 14.33 -3.00 16.81
N HIS A 283 13.63 -3.90 16.13
CA HIS A 283 14.15 -5.19 15.71
C HIS A 283 14.10 -5.25 14.18
N ASP A 284 15.21 -5.64 13.57
CA ASP A 284 15.33 -5.78 12.12
C ASP A 284 15.65 -7.22 11.71
N VAL A 285 15.29 -7.55 10.48
CA VAL A 285 15.68 -8.79 9.79
C VAL A 285 16.11 -8.45 8.37
N THR A 286 17.17 -9.11 7.90
CA THR A 286 17.61 -9.04 6.50
C THR A 286 17.78 -10.45 5.97
N ARG A 287 17.26 -10.72 4.77
CA ARG A 287 17.40 -12.01 4.09
C ARG A 287 17.78 -11.82 2.63
N ILE A 288 18.46 -12.82 2.08
CA ILE A 288 18.74 -12.94 0.65
C ILE A 288 18.24 -14.32 0.22
N GLU A 289 17.28 -14.34 -0.69
CA GLU A 289 16.50 -15.55 -0.99
C GLU A 289 16.39 -15.75 -2.49
N THR A 290 16.52 -16.99 -2.95
CA THR A 290 16.23 -17.35 -4.35
C THR A 290 14.75 -17.67 -4.49
N VAL A 291 14.03 -16.84 -5.25
CA VAL A 291 12.58 -16.90 -5.42
C VAL A 291 12.22 -16.96 -6.90
N THR A 292 11.53 -18.03 -7.29
CA THR A 292 10.99 -18.20 -8.65
C THR A 292 9.49 -18.50 -8.66
N THR A 293 8.92 -18.85 -7.51
CA THR A 293 7.50 -19.23 -7.35
C THR A 293 6.86 -18.49 -6.18
N ALA A 294 5.53 -18.35 -6.21
CA ALA A 294 4.79 -17.71 -5.13
C ALA A 294 4.97 -18.46 -3.80
N SER A 295 4.96 -19.79 -3.81
CA SER A 295 5.17 -20.59 -2.59
C SER A 295 6.57 -20.44 -1.99
N GLN A 296 7.60 -20.18 -2.81
CA GLN A 296 8.93 -19.83 -2.29
C GLN A 296 8.93 -18.45 -1.64
N ALA A 297 8.29 -17.46 -2.28
CA ALA A 297 8.16 -16.11 -1.74
C ALA A 297 7.42 -16.11 -0.40
N GLU A 298 6.29 -16.82 -0.33
CA GLU A 298 5.47 -16.96 0.86
C GLU A 298 6.25 -17.59 2.02
N ARG A 299 6.87 -18.76 1.81
CA ARG A 299 7.68 -19.42 2.84
C ARG A 299 8.83 -18.54 3.33
N ALA A 300 9.54 -17.89 2.42
CA ALA A 300 10.66 -17.03 2.79
C ALA A 300 10.22 -15.78 3.58
N GLY A 301 9.05 -15.23 3.26
CA GLY A 301 8.41 -14.17 4.03
C GLY A 301 7.98 -14.64 5.42
N ASP A 302 7.32 -15.80 5.50
CA ASP A 302 6.92 -16.40 6.78
C ASP A 302 8.14 -16.67 7.68
N ASP A 303 9.21 -17.24 7.12
CA ASP A 303 10.46 -17.48 7.84
C ASP A 303 11.06 -16.17 8.39
N ALA A 304 11.08 -15.10 7.58
CA ALA A 304 11.55 -13.78 8.02
C ALA A 304 10.70 -13.21 9.17
N GLY A 305 9.37 -13.39 9.10
CA GLY A 305 8.45 -12.92 10.12
C GLY A 305 8.61 -13.69 11.42
N ASN A 306 8.72 -15.01 11.34
CA ASN A 306 8.94 -15.89 12.50
C ASN A 306 10.30 -15.66 13.16
N GLU A 307 11.35 -15.44 12.37
CA GLU A 307 12.68 -15.07 12.84
C GLU A 307 12.64 -13.77 13.65
N LEU A 308 11.96 -12.76 13.13
CA LEU A 308 11.83 -11.47 13.79
C LEU A 308 10.94 -11.57 15.05
N LEU A 309 9.85 -12.33 15.00
CA LEU A 309 8.98 -12.60 16.13
C LEU A 309 9.72 -13.33 17.27
N ALA A 310 10.57 -14.30 16.95
CA ALA A 310 11.37 -15.02 17.94
C ALA A 310 12.37 -14.09 18.66
N ARG A 311 12.89 -13.06 17.96
CA ARG A 311 13.81 -12.06 18.54
C ARG A 311 13.09 -11.00 19.36
N ALA A 312 12.01 -10.43 18.83
CA ALA A 312 11.27 -9.35 19.48
C ALA A 312 10.41 -9.86 20.64
N GLY A 313 9.94 -11.11 20.56
CA GLY A 313 8.97 -11.69 21.48
C GLY A 313 7.54 -11.21 21.18
N ARG A 314 6.55 -12.08 21.42
CA ARG A 314 5.15 -11.77 21.09
C ARG A 314 4.62 -10.53 21.83
N ALA A 315 4.99 -10.38 23.10
CA ALA A 315 4.58 -9.26 23.94
C ALA A 315 4.99 -7.89 23.37
N PHE A 316 6.06 -7.82 22.58
CA PHE A 316 6.50 -6.58 21.93
C PHE A 316 5.53 -6.11 20.84
N LEU A 317 4.88 -7.05 20.14
CA LEU A 317 3.97 -6.73 19.03
C LEU A 317 2.59 -6.28 19.49
N ASP A 318 2.23 -6.68 20.71
CA ASP A 318 0.94 -6.41 21.35
C ASP A 318 0.98 -5.14 22.24
N ALA A 319 2.18 -4.58 22.50
CA ALA A 319 2.41 -3.34 23.25
C ALA A 319 2.20 -2.05 22.42
#